data_AF-A0A496AXK5-F1
#
_entry.id   AF-A0A496AXK5-F1
#
_cell.length_a   1.000
_cell.length_b   1.000
_cell.length_c   1.000
_cell.angle_alpha   90.00
_cell.angle_beta   90.00
_cell.angle_gamma   90.00
#
_symmetry.space_group_name_H-M   'P 1'
#
loop_
_entity.id
_entity.type
_entity.pdbx_description
1 polymer ?
#
loop_
_entity_poly.entity_id
_entity_poly.type
_entity_poly.pdbx_seq_one_letter_code
_entity_poly.pdbx_strand_id
1 'polypeptide(L)'
;MQKAWIQRTIGIFAILVTCGLIAWAQKEKGTTLADLGVTEEQKTQIKAMWELKRQKQIQSTKALHTLNQLAKDSLVEDAEIQKTLAEMRAKRKETQQQIEQAEEALTQTLPPRAQLHLTLLGVLDNGLPRRIARQQSDKASFDKQKEAEPKDAK
;
A
#
# COMPACT_ATOMS: atom_id res chain seq x y z
N MET A 1 34.65 -48.18 -6.69
CA MET A 1 34.51 -46.70 -6.74
C MET A 1 33.06 -46.20 -6.63
N GLN A 2 32.09 -46.95 -6.08
CA GLN A 2 30.68 -46.49 -5.94
C GLN A 2 30.34 -45.86 -4.58
N LYS A 3 31.10 -46.14 -3.51
CA LYS A 3 30.76 -45.68 -2.15
C LYS A 3 30.99 -44.18 -1.90
N ALA A 4 31.89 -43.54 -2.66
CA ALA A 4 32.23 -42.13 -2.48
C ALA A 4 31.17 -41.15 -3.03
N TRP A 5 30.27 -41.62 -3.91
CA TRP A 5 29.23 -40.78 -4.51
C TRP A 5 28.00 -40.62 -3.62
N ILE A 6 27.68 -41.63 -2.81
CA ILE A 6 26.49 -41.62 -1.93
C ILE A 6 26.73 -40.73 -0.70
N GLN A 7 27.94 -40.68 -0.15
CA GLN A 7 28.24 -39.80 0.99
C GLN A 7 28.21 -38.30 0.62
N ARG A 8 28.49 -37.95 -0.64
CA ARG A 8 28.47 -36.56 -1.11
C ARG A 8 27.05 -36.04 -1.36
N THR A 9 26.12 -36.89 -1.77
CA THR A 9 24.71 -36.47 -1.99
C THR A 9 23.97 -36.23 -0.69
N ILE A 10 24.22 -37.04 0.36
CA ILE A 10 23.56 -36.88 1.67
C ILE A 10 23.93 -35.54 2.34
N GLY A 11 25.19 -35.11 2.23
CA GLY A 11 25.65 -33.83 2.80
C GLY A 11 25.00 -32.60 2.15
N ILE A 12 24.71 -32.65 0.85
CA ILE A 12 24.08 -31.53 0.11
C ILE A 12 22.59 -31.42 0.47
N PHE A 13 21.90 -32.55 0.66
CA PHE A 13 20.49 -32.54 1.08
C PHE A 13 20.31 -31.98 2.51
N ALA A 14 21.24 -32.24 3.42
CA ALA A 14 21.16 -31.71 4.79
C ALA A 14 21.29 -30.17 4.85
N ILE A 15 22.07 -29.57 3.96
CA ILE A 15 22.25 -28.11 3.89
C ILE A 15 21.02 -27.43 3.28
N LEU A 16 20.39 -28.05 2.28
CA LEU A 16 19.17 -27.50 1.66
C LEU A 16 17.96 -27.50 2.61
N VAL A 17 17.83 -28.56 3.44
CA VAL A 17 16.75 -28.64 4.44
C VAL A 17 16.94 -27.62 5.55
N THR A 18 18.17 -27.38 5.99
CA THR A 18 18.45 -26.40 7.06
C THR A 18 18.33 -24.95 6.58
N CYS A 19 18.78 -24.62 5.37
CA CYS A 19 18.56 -23.30 4.76
C CYS A 19 17.07 -23.00 4.52
N GLY A 20 16.28 -24.00 4.11
CA GLY A 20 14.83 -23.86 3.93
C GLY A 20 14.07 -23.56 5.23
N LEU A 21 14.50 -24.15 6.35
CA LEU A 21 13.89 -23.92 7.67
C LEU A 21 14.22 -22.54 8.24
N ILE A 22 15.45 -22.05 8.06
CA ILE A 22 15.86 -20.71 8.52
C ILE A 22 15.14 -19.60 7.74
N ALA A 23 14.94 -19.79 6.42
CA ALA A 23 14.19 -18.85 5.60
C ALA A 23 12.68 -18.78 5.95
N TRP A 24 12.11 -19.83 6.55
CA TRP A 24 10.69 -19.86 6.94
C TRP A 24 10.43 -19.25 8.32
N ALA A 25 11.43 -19.23 9.21
CA ALA A 25 11.32 -18.67 10.55
C ALA A 25 11.36 -17.12 10.60
N GLN A 26 11.78 -16.46 9.51
CA GLN A 26 11.74 -15.01 9.35
C GLN A 26 10.43 -14.50 8.71
N LYS A 27 9.34 -15.25 8.83
CA LYS A 27 8.01 -14.72 8.51
C LYS A 27 7.73 -13.60 9.52
N GLU A 28 7.94 -12.37 9.06
CA GLU A 28 7.74 -11.12 9.79
C GLU A 28 6.54 -11.26 10.72
N LYS A 29 6.80 -11.27 12.04
CA LYS A 29 5.76 -11.04 13.04
C LYS A 29 5.36 -9.57 12.88
N GLY A 30 4.52 -9.30 11.89
CA GLY A 30 3.94 -7.98 11.69
C GLY A 30 3.24 -7.57 12.96
N THR A 31 3.66 -6.46 13.56
CA THR A 31 3.07 -5.92 14.78
C THR A 31 1.57 -5.72 14.55
N THR A 32 0.72 -6.46 15.27
CA THR A 32 -0.72 -6.33 15.12
C THR A 32 -1.22 -5.09 15.87
N LEU A 33 -2.39 -4.57 15.52
CA LEU A 33 -3.00 -3.46 16.27
C LEU A 33 -3.22 -3.82 17.76
N ALA A 34 -3.50 -5.08 18.05
CA ALA A 34 -3.62 -5.57 19.43
C ALA A 34 -2.26 -5.50 20.17
N ASP A 35 -1.16 -5.84 19.51
CA ASP A 35 0.21 -5.72 20.08
C ASP A 35 0.60 -4.25 20.35
N LEU A 36 -0.08 -3.30 19.69
CA LEU A 36 0.09 -1.86 19.87
C LEU A 36 -0.83 -1.28 20.95
N GLY A 37 -1.62 -2.11 21.64
CA GLY A 37 -2.54 -1.70 22.70
C GLY A 37 -3.82 -1.04 22.17
N VAL A 38 -4.17 -1.26 20.90
CA VAL A 38 -5.41 -0.74 20.30
C VAL A 38 -6.59 -1.61 20.73
N THR A 39 -7.60 -1.01 21.34
CA THR A 39 -8.84 -1.70 21.73
C THR A 39 -9.72 -2.02 20.51
N GLU A 40 -10.67 -2.93 20.64
CA GLU A 40 -11.61 -3.20 19.53
C GLU A 40 -12.47 -1.97 19.17
N GLU A 41 -12.79 -1.12 20.14
CA GLU A 41 -13.47 0.17 19.90
C GLU A 41 -12.59 1.14 19.11
N GLN A 42 -11.30 1.25 19.44
CA GLN A 42 -10.37 2.09 18.68
C GLN A 42 -10.15 1.54 17.26
N LYS A 43 -10.18 0.22 17.10
CA LYS A 43 -10.06 -0.44 15.79
C LYS A 43 -11.27 -0.16 14.90
N THR A 44 -12.49 -0.07 15.45
CA THR A 44 -13.67 0.34 14.64
C THR A 44 -13.57 1.80 14.24
N GLN A 45 -13.10 2.69 15.13
CA GLN A 45 -12.84 4.09 14.81
C GLN A 45 -11.76 4.26 13.73
N ILE A 46 -10.64 3.53 13.83
CA ILE A 46 -9.58 3.53 12.82
C ILE A 46 -10.13 3.07 11.45
N LYS A 47 -10.95 2.01 11.42
CA LYS A 47 -11.59 1.53 10.19
C LYS A 47 -12.55 2.56 9.61
N ALA A 48 -13.35 3.22 10.44
CA ALA A 48 -14.26 4.26 10.00
C ALA A 48 -13.51 5.45 9.38
N MET A 49 -12.43 5.89 10.02
CA MET A 49 -11.54 6.93 9.49
C MET A 49 -10.89 6.50 8.16
N TRP A 50 -10.46 5.25 8.06
CA TRP A 50 -9.90 4.71 6.82
C TRP A 50 -10.91 4.71 5.66
N GLU A 51 -12.15 4.29 5.92
CA GLU A 51 -13.20 4.31 4.90
C GLU A 51 -13.55 5.76 4.51
N LEU A 52 -13.57 6.69 5.46
CA LEU A 52 -13.82 8.11 5.19
C LEU A 52 -12.73 8.71 4.28
N LYS A 53 -11.45 8.44 4.57
CA LYS A 53 -10.32 8.82 3.70
C LYS A 53 -10.43 8.17 2.31
N ARG A 54 -10.85 6.91 2.23
CA ARG A 54 -11.07 6.19 0.97
C ARG A 54 -12.19 6.82 0.16
N GLN A 55 -13.31 7.16 0.78
CA GLN A 55 -14.43 7.83 0.12
C GLN A 55 -14.03 9.21 -0.40
N LYS A 56 -13.29 9.99 0.39
CA LYS A 56 -12.71 11.27 -0.05
C LYS A 56 -11.86 11.11 -1.30
N GLN A 57 -11.00 10.09 -1.35
CA GLN A 57 -10.18 9.81 -2.53
C GLN A 57 -11.04 9.54 -3.77
N ILE A 58 -12.07 8.68 -3.64
CA ILE A 58 -12.99 8.33 -4.73
C ILE A 58 -13.76 9.57 -5.20
N GLN A 59 -14.23 10.41 -4.29
CA GLN A 59 -14.93 11.65 -4.64
C GLN A 59 -14.00 12.65 -5.32
N SER A 60 -12.76 12.78 -4.84
CA SER A 60 -11.76 13.65 -5.43
C SER A 60 -11.41 13.24 -6.86
N THR A 61 -11.24 11.93 -7.12
CA THR A 61 -10.95 11.43 -8.47
C THR A 61 -12.12 11.63 -9.42
N LYS A 62 -13.36 11.39 -8.97
CA LYS A 62 -14.57 11.70 -9.74
C LYS A 62 -14.69 13.20 -10.05
N ALA A 63 -14.48 14.06 -9.06
CA ALA A 63 -14.54 15.50 -9.26
C ALA A 63 -13.47 16.01 -10.24
N LEU A 64 -12.24 15.47 -10.17
CA LEU A 64 -11.18 15.78 -11.13
C LEU A 64 -11.55 15.33 -12.55
N HIS A 65 -12.22 14.19 -12.69
CA HIS A 65 -12.73 13.73 -13.99
C HIS A 65 -13.76 14.72 -14.56
N THR A 66 -14.72 15.16 -13.76
CA THR A 66 -15.69 16.19 -14.16
C THR A 66 -15.01 17.50 -14.56
N LEU A 67 -14.04 18.00 -13.77
CA LEU A 67 -13.29 19.20 -14.13
C LEU A 67 -12.50 19.06 -15.44
N ASN A 68 -11.95 17.87 -15.70
CA ASN A 68 -11.25 17.59 -16.95
C ASN A 68 -12.21 17.58 -18.15
N GLN A 69 -13.46 17.14 -17.97
CA GLN A 69 -14.49 17.25 -19.00
C GLN A 69 -14.84 18.72 -19.28
N LEU A 70 -15.10 19.51 -18.23
CA LEU A 70 -15.39 20.95 -18.38
C LEU A 70 -14.22 21.70 -19.02
N ALA A 71 -12.97 21.35 -18.69
CA ALA A 71 -11.79 21.96 -19.29
C ALA A 71 -11.62 21.67 -20.79
N LYS A 72 -12.25 20.60 -21.30
CA LYS A 72 -12.22 20.20 -22.71
C LYS A 72 -13.41 20.74 -23.50
N ASP A 73 -14.49 21.10 -22.82
CA ASP A 73 -15.69 21.60 -23.46
C ASP A 73 -15.64 23.13 -23.55
N SER A 74 -15.40 23.62 -24.77
CA SER A 74 -15.32 25.06 -25.05
C SER A 74 -16.68 25.76 -25.07
N LEU A 75 -17.78 25.02 -24.95
CA LEU A 75 -19.15 25.57 -25.00
C LEU A 75 -19.75 25.75 -23.60
N VAL A 76 -19.09 25.28 -22.54
CA VAL A 76 -19.53 25.45 -21.16
C VAL A 76 -19.40 26.92 -20.75
N GLU A 77 -20.44 27.45 -20.12
CA GLU A 77 -20.43 28.82 -19.61
C GLU A 77 -19.53 28.97 -18.38
N ASP A 78 -18.83 30.10 -18.27
CA ASP A 78 -17.98 30.43 -17.12
C ASP A 78 -18.72 30.33 -15.78
N ALA A 79 -20.03 30.65 -15.76
CA ALA A 79 -20.86 30.53 -14.57
C ALA A 79 -20.99 29.07 -14.08
N GLU A 80 -21.11 28.11 -15.01
CA GLU A 80 -21.17 26.68 -14.70
C GLU A 80 -19.82 26.13 -14.21
N ILE A 81 -18.72 26.59 -14.82
CA ILE A 81 -17.36 26.28 -14.39
C ILE A 81 -17.13 26.79 -12.95
N GLN A 82 -17.48 28.05 -12.68
CA GLN A 82 -17.34 28.65 -11.36
C GLN A 82 -18.17 27.91 -10.30
N LYS A 83 -19.42 27.57 -10.62
CA LYS A 83 -20.29 26.81 -9.73
C LYS A 83 -19.70 25.44 -9.39
N THR A 84 -19.24 24.70 -10.40
CA THR A 84 -18.65 23.36 -10.19
C THR A 84 -17.35 23.42 -9.37
N LEU A 85 -16.50 24.43 -9.62
CA LEU A 85 -15.30 24.67 -8.83
C LEU A 85 -15.63 25.02 -7.37
N ALA A 86 -16.64 25.87 -7.13
CA ALA A 86 -17.06 26.25 -5.80
C ALA A 86 -17.60 25.04 -5.02
N GLU A 87 -18.48 24.24 -5.61
CA GLU A 87 -19.02 23.02 -5.00
C GLU A 87 -17.94 22.01 -4.67
N MET A 88 -16.98 21.79 -5.58
CA MET A 88 -15.86 20.90 -5.31
C MET A 88 -14.99 21.40 -4.15
N ARG A 89 -14.65 22.69 -4.12
CA ARG A 89 -13.83 23.28 -3.04
C ARG A 89 -14.53 23.20 -1.69
N ALA A 90 -15.84 23.48 -1.66
CA ALA A 90 -16.65 23.36 -0.44
C ALA A 90 -16.66 21.92 0.09
N LYS A 91 -16.97 20.94 -0.76
CA LYS A 91 -16.96 19.51 -0.39
C LYS A 91 -15.59 19.05 0.09
N ARG A 92 -14.50 19.44 -0.58
CA ARG A 92 -13.14 19.10 -0.15
C ARG A 92 -12.82 19.63 1.25
N LYS A 93 -13.23 20.86 1.56
CA LYS A 93 -13.02 21.48 2.87
C LYS A 93 -13.82 20.75 3.95
N GLU A 94 -15.09 20.47 3.69
CA GLU A 94 -15.97 19.75 4.61
C GLU A 94 -15.42 18.37 4.96
N THR A 95 -15.07 17.56 3.95
CA THR A 95 -14.52 16.22 4.20
C THR A 95 -13.16 16.27 4.88
N GLN A 96 -12.34 17.28 4.60
CA GLN A 96 -11.06 17.48 5.31
C GLN A 96 -11.29 17.74 6.80
N GLN A 97 -12.24 18.61 7.14
CA GLN A 97 -12.57 18.90 8.54
C GLN A 97 -13.08 17.65 9.28
N GLN A 98 -13.89 16.82 8.62
CA GLN A 98 -14.34 15.55 9.21
C GLN A 98 -13.18 14.59 9.48
N ILE A 99 -12.17 14.53 8.60
CA ILE A 99 -10.96 13.72 8.81
C ILE A 99 -10.17 14.25 10.00
N GLU A 100 -9.92 15.56 10.04
CA GLU A 100 -9.14 16.20 11.11
C GLU A 100 -9.78 15.96 12.49
N GLN A 101 -11.11 16.12 12.58
CA GLN A 101 -11.84 15.83 13.82
C GLN A 101 -11.75 14.35 14.23
N ALA A 102 -11.84 13.43 13.27
CA ALA A 102 -11.72 12.00 13.55
C ALA A 102 -10.28 11.61 13.97
N GLU A 103 -9.27 12.22 13.36
CA GLU A 103 -7.85 12.04 13.72
C GLU A 103 -7.56 12.59 15.12
N GLU A 104 -8.08 13.77 15.45
CA GLU A 104 -7.90 14.37 16.77
C GLU A 104 -8.54 13.51 17.87
N ALA A 105 -9.77 13.02 17.65
CA ALA A 105 -10.42 12.11 18.60
C ALA A 105 -9.65 10.79 18.80
N LEU A 106 -9.08 10.24 17.72
CA LEU A 106 -8.27 9.02 17.78
C LEU A 106 -6.93 9.22 18.48
N THR A 107 -6.23 10.32 18.20
CA THR A 107 -4.92 10.63 18.81
C THR A 107 -5.01 10.91 20.31
N GLN A 108 -6.15 11.40 20.81
CA GLN A 108 -6.37 11.58 22.25
C GLN A 108 -6.49 10.25 23.02
N THR A 109 -6.93 9.18 22.35
CA THR A 109 -7.22 7.90 23.02
C THR A 109 -6.18 6.81 22.72
N LEU A 110 -5.49 6.90 21.58
CA LEU A 110 -4.54 5.88 21.14
C LEU A 110 -3.23 5.92 21.94
N PRO A 111 -2.62 4.75 22.25
CA PRO A 111 -1.27 4.70 22.80
C PRO A 111 -0.24 5.34 21.86
N PRO A 112 0.80 6.04 22.36
CA PRO A 112 1.80 6.70 21.51
C PRO A 112 2.48 5.77 20.49
N ARG A 113 2.70 4.49 20.83
CA ARG A 113 3.22 3.49 19.89
C ARG A 113 2.23 3.22 18.75
N ALA A 114 0.94 3.07 19.05
CA ALA A 114 -0.08 2.91 18.02
C ALA A 114 -0.15 4.14 17.11
N GLN A 115 -0.06 5.35 17.69
CA GLN A 115 -0.02 6.60 16.92
C GLN A 115 1.17 6.63 15.95
N LEU A 116 2.37 6.28 16.41
CA LEU A 116 3.56 6.20 15.56
C LEU A 116 3.35 5.23 14.40
N HIS A 117 2.90 4.00 14.68
CA HIS A 117 2.68 2.99 13.64
C HIS A 117 1.59 3.39 12.66
N LEU A 118 0.48 3.96 13.13
CA LEU A 118 -0.60 4.43 12.26
C LEU A 118 -0.19 5.65 11.44
N THR A 119 0.69 6.51 11.97
CA THR A 119 1.28 7.63 11.21
C THR A 119 2.20 7.10 10.11
N LEU A 120 3.10 6.15 10.43
CA LEU A 120 3.98 5.51 9.43
C LEU A 120 3.20 4.78 8.34
N LEU A 121 2.06 4.19 8.69
CA LEU A 121 1.15 3.55 7.75
C LEU A 121 0.34 4.55 6.91
N GLY A 122 0.39 5.87 7.19
CA GLY A 122 -0.42 6.88 6.52
C GLY A 122 -1.90 6.84 6.93
N VAL A 123 -2.21 6.30 8.11
CA VAL A 123 -3.58 6.27 8.64
C VAL A 123 -3.88 7.53 9.44
N LEU A 124 -2.90 8.06 10.19
CA LEU A 124 -3.00 9.34 10.92
C LEU A 124 -2.30 10.52 10.24
N ASP A 125 -1.52 10.26 9.18
CA ASP A 125 -1.03 11.31 8.31
C ASP A 125 -2.00 11.44 7.13
N ASN A 126 -2.20 12.64 6.59
CA ASN A 126 -3.16 12.93 5.51
C ASN A 126 -2.86 12.19 4.19
N GLY A 127 -1.82 11.36 4.15
CA GLY A 127 -1.55 10.41 3.09
C GLY A 127 -2.62 9.32 3.02
N LEU A 128 -2.93 8.84 1.83
CA LEU A 128 -3.41 7.47 1.70
C LEU A 128 -2.33 6.54 2.27
N PRO A 129 -2.69 5.40 2.88
CA PRO A 129 -1.69 4.43 3.27
C PRO A 129 -0.82 4.13 2.06
N ARG A 130 0.49 4.35 2.24
CA ARG A 130 1.49 4.08 1.20
C ARG A 130 1.20 2.68 0.72
N ARG A 131 0.84 2.49 -0.56
CA ARG A 131 0.80 1.15 -1.15
C ARG A 131 2.17 0.57 -0.80
N ILE A 132 2.23 -0.38 0.13
CA ILE A 132 3.44 -1.13 0.41
C ILE A 132 3.79 -1.70 -0.95
N ALA A 133 4.80 -1.11 -1.59
CA ALA A 133 5.16 -1.42 -2.94
C ALA A 133 5.45 -2.92 -2.94
N ARG A 134 4.63 -3.67 -3.65
CA ARG A 134 4.89 -5.07 -3.96
C ARG A 134 6.24 -5.05 -4.66
N GLN A 135 7.33 -5.34 -3.94
CA GLN A 135 8.62 -5.68 -4.54
C GLN A 135 8.41 -7.01 -5.29
N GLN A 136 7.82 -6.92 -6.46
CA GLN A 136 7.76 -7.96 -7.49
C GLN A 136 8.13 -7.31 -8.83
N SER A 137 9.27 -6.63 -8.85
CA SER A 137 10.15 -6.46 -9.99
C SER A 137 11.53 -6.70 -9.39
N ASP A 138 12.16 -7.87 -9.55
CA ASP A 138 12.94 -8.19 -10.75
C ASP A 138 13.28 -9.69 -10.78
N LYS A 139 12.40 -10.53 -11.34
CA LYS A 139 12.76 -11.94 -11.65
C LYS A 139 12.35 -12.44 -13.03
N ALA A 140 11.77 -11.60 -13.89
CA ALA A 140 11.23 -12.05 -15.17
C ALA A 140 11.97 -11.56 -16.42
N SER A 141 13.06 -10.80 -16.28
CA SER A 141 13.78 -10.22 -17.44
C SER A 141 15.20 -10.75 -17.66
N PHE A 142 15.74 -11.61 -16.78
CA PHE A 142 17.11 -12.13 -16.95
C PHE A 142 17.23 -13.48 -17.67
N ASP A 143 16.12 -14.19 -17.91
CA ASP A 143 16.16 -15.52 -18.58
C ASP A 143 15.89 -15.50 -20.09
N LYS A 144 15.69 -14.33 -20.71
CA LYS A 144 15.48 -14.23 -22.18
C LYS A 144 16.71 -13.81 -23.00
N GLN A 145 17.88 -13.65 -22.38
CA GLN A 145 19.12 -13.32 -23.11
C GLN A 145 20.08 -14.51 -23.31
N LYS A 146 19.67 -15.73 -22.98
CA LYS A 146 20.49 -16.95 -23.21
C LYS A 146 20.05 -17.84 -24.37
N GLU A 147 19.06 -17.44 -25.16
CA GLU A 147 18.48 -18.31 -26.20
C GLU A 147 18.43 -17.69 -27.60
N ALA A 148 19.31 -16.71 -27.88
CA ALA A 148 19.47 -16.14 -29.22
C ALA A 148 20.95 -15.96 -29.59
N GLU A 149 21.70 -17.06 -29.65
CA GLU A 149 22.82 -17.14 -30.59
C GLU A 149 22.60 -18.33 -31.54
N PRO A 150 22.43 -18.06 -32.85
CA PRO A 150 22.28 -19.10 -33.86
C PRO A 150 23.60 -19.84 -34.08
N LYS A 151 23.49 -21.16 -34.11
CA LYS A 151 24.51 -22.04 -34.66
C LYS A 151 24.69 -21.75 -36.15
N ASP A 152 25.94 -21.92 -36.60
CA ASP A 152 26.38 -22.12 -37.98
C ASP A 152 26.79 -20.86 -38.78
N ALA A 153 28.10 -20.60 -38.81
CA ALA A 153 28.83 -20.12 -40.00
C ALA A 153 30.36 -20.28 -39.84
N LYS A 154 30.88 -21.50 -40.06
CA LYS A 154 32.01 -21.79 -40.97
C LYS A 154 32.41 -23.27 -40.89
#